data_AF-A0A0F8Z5G4-F1
#
_entry.id   AF-A0A0F8Z5G4-F1
#
_cell.length_a   1.000
_cell.length_b   1.000
_cell.length_c   1.000
_cell.angle_alpha   90.00
_cell.angle_beta   90.00
_cell.angle_gamma   90.00
#
_symmetry.space_group_name_H-M   'P 1'
#
loop_
_entity.id
_entity.type
_entity.pdbx_description
1 polymer ?
#
loop_
_entity_poly.entity_id
_entity_poly.type
_entity_poly.pdbx_seq_one_letter_code
_entity_poly.pdbx_strand_id
1 'polypeptide(L)'
;MEYRLLENGDADADGTGLLTTLWTISELTDALNNTQRRFMKDTGIVLTISTIGGVPMQGRYTASDEVITIRRVTWENLAGDIVALTRTDGWEADAALPDWTTDFALPLTWTDAHHPTKVFEIIPGPDDVGQIGLMTVNRPTTLAGTGTLLEVPEEFASYV
;
A
#
# COMPACT_ATOMS: atom_id res chain seq x y z
N MET A 1 1.08 43.08 -9.62
CA MET A 1 -0.15 42.31 -9.31
C MET A 1 0.25 41.25 -8.33
N GLU A 2 -0.07 41.47 -7.06
CA GLU A 2 0.27 40.57 -5.96
C GLU A 2 -0.97 39.69 -5.71
N TYR A 3 -0.84 38.39 -5.95
CA TYR A 3 -1.90 37.43 -5.65
C TYR A 3 -1.82 37.08 -4.17
N ARG A 4 -2.62 37.74 -3.33
CA ARG A 4 -2.87 37.31 -1.96
C ARG A 4 -4.04 36.33 -1.97
N LEU A 5 -3.83 35.13 -1.43
CA LEU A 5 -4.92 34.26 -1.02
C LEU A 5 -5.74 35.05 0.00
N LEU A 6 -6.96 35.44 -0.38
CA LEU A 6 -7.93 36.11 0.50
C LEU A 6 -8.46 35.06 1.47
N GLU A 7 -7.73 34.85 2.56
CA GLU A 7 -8.25 34.15 3.72
C GLU A 7 -9.43 34.96 4.27
N ASN A 8 -10.59 34.31 4.42
CA ASN A 8 -11.77 34.95 4.97
C ASN A 8 -11.51 35.26 6.45
N GLY A 9 -11.38 36.55 6.80
CA GLY A 9 -11.14 37.01 8.17
C GLY A 9 -12.38 36.99 9.07
N ASP A 10 -13.37 36.14 8.74
CA ASP A 10 -14.61 36.02 9.48
C ASP A 10 -14.57 34.80 10.40
N ALA A 11 -14.75 35.03 11.71
CA ALA A 11 -14.66 34.00 12.74
C ALA A 11 -15.84 33.01 12.68
N ASP A 12 -16.91 33.36 11.95
CA ASP A 12 -18.12 32.56 11.73
C ASP A 12 -18.27 32.10 10.26
N ALA A 13 -17.18 32.06 9.51
CA ALA A 13 -17.21 31.50 8.15
C ALA A 13 -17.49 30.00 8.21
N ASP A 14 -18.71 29.58 7.82
CA ASP A 14 -19.14 28.17 7.76
C ASP A 14 -18.27 27.27 6.85
N GLY A 15 -17.22 27.79 6.22
CA GLY A 15 -16.21 27.02 5.46
C GLY A 15 -16.73 26.31 4.21
N THR A 16 -18.02 26.46 3.91
CA THR A 16 -18.74 25.72 2.86
C THR A 16 -18.65 26.36 1.48
N GLY A 17 -18.06 27.56 1.37
CA GLY A 17 -17.94 28.31 0.11
C GLY A 17 -16.49 28.69 -0.20
N LEU A 18 -16.03 28.35 -1.41
CA LEU A 18 -14.82 28.94 -1.97
C LEU A 18 -15.17 30.29 -2.59
N LEU A 19 -14.37 31.33 -2.32
CA LEU A 19 -14.48 32.65 -2.95
C LEU A 19 -13.99 32.67 -4.41
N THR A 20 -13.58 31.52 -4.94
CA THR A 20 -13.09 31.34 -6.30
C THR A 20 -14.02 30.46 -7.11
N THR A 21 -14.23 30.82 -8.37
CA THR A 21 -14.99 30.01 -9.35
C THR A 21 -14.09 29.13 -10.20
N LEU A 22 -12.77 29.20 -10.02
CA LEU A 22 -11.79 28.40 -10.78
C LEU A 22 -11.78 26.93 -10.36
N TRP A 23 -12.15 26.63 -9.10
CA TRP A 23 -12.17 25.28 -8.55
C TRP A 23 -13.37 25.09 -7.63
N THR A 24 -13.90 23.87 -7.65
CA THR A 24 -14.90 23.38 -6.71
C THR A 24 -14.23 22.80 -5.46
N ILE A 25 -14.96 22.73 -4.35
CA ILE A 25 -14.47 22.09 -3.11
C ILE A 25 -14.16 20.61 -3.34
N SER A 26 -14.93 19.93 -4.18
CA SER A 26 -14.67 18.54 -4.56
C SER A 26 -13.34 18.39 -5.30
N GLU A 27 -13.03 19.25 -6.27
CA GLU A 27 -11.76 19.18 -7.00
C GLU A 27 -10.55 19.42 -6.09
N LEU A 28 -10.66 20.36 -5.15
CA LEU A 28 -9.61 20.62 -4.18
C LEU A 28 -9.44 19.43 -3.23
N THR A 29 -10.54 18.84 -2.76
CA THR A 29 -10.52 17.67 -1.88
C THR A 29 -9.95 16.45 -2.59
N ASP A 30 -10.28 16.24 -3.86
CA ASP A 30 -9.73 15.16 -4.70
C ASP A 30 -8.23 15.36 -4.95
N ALA A 31 -7.79 16.59 -5.21
CA ALA A 31 -6.37 16.92 -5.37
C ALA A 31 -5.58 16.66 -4.07
N LEU A 32 -6.15 17.00 -2.91
CA LEU A 32 -5.54 16.70 -1.61
C LEU A 32 -5.47 15.19 -1.35
N ASN A 33 -6.56 14.45 -1.58
CA ASN A 33 -6.59 12.99 -1.46
C ASN A 33 -5.53 12.32 -2.35
N ASN A 34 -5.36 12.80 -3.59
CA ASN A 34 -4.34 12.28 -4.51
C ASN A 34 -2.91 12.59 -4.04
N THR A 35 -2.68 13.81 -3.55
CA THR A 35 -1.39 14.22 -2.98
C THR A 35 -1.05 13.38 -1.74
N GLN A 36 -2.01 13.18 -0.84
CA GLN A 36 -1.83 12.36 0.35
C GLN A 36 -1.48 10.91 -0.02
N ARG A 37 -2.22 10.29 -0.95
CA ARG A 37 -1.92 8.92 -1.41
C ARG A 37 -0.51 8.80 -2.01
N ARG A 38 -0.09 9.79 -2.80
CA ARG A 38 1.26 9.82 -3.38
C ARG A 38 2.33 10.00 -2.29
N PHE A 39 2.10 10.91 -1.35
CA PHE A 39 3.00 11.13 -0.23
C PHE A 39 3.17 9.85 0.62
N MET A 40 2.08 9.16 0.96
CA MET A 40 2.12 7.90 1.69
C MET A 40 2.85 6.81 0.91
N LYS A 41 2.59 6.71 -0.41
CA LYS A 41 3.28 5.77 -1.28
C LYS A 41 4.79 6.01 -1.29
N ASP A 42 5.21 7.25 -1.49
CA ASP A 42 6.62 7.60 -1.69
C ASP A 42 7.41 7.49 -0.38
N THR A 43 6.84 7.98 0.73
CA THR A 43 7.49 7.94 2.05
C THR A 43 7.44 6.57 2.70
N GLY A 44 6.34 5.83 2.54
CA GLY A 44 6.10 4.59 3.28
C GLY A 44 6.10 4.78 4.80
N ILE A 45 5.76 5.98 5.29
CA ILE A 45 5.87 6.34 6.71
C ILE A 45 4.90 5.57 7.61
N VAL A 46 3.73 5.19 7.09
CA VAL A 46 2.79 4.28 7.75
C VAL A 46 2.81 2.95 7.04
N LEU A 47 3.16 1.91 7.78
CA LEU A 47 3.20 0.53 7.32
C LEU A 47 2.13 -0.26 8.07
N THR A 48 1.32 -0.99 7.34
CA THR A 48 0.36 -1.96 7.89
C THR A 48 0.97 -3.35 7.78
N ILE A 49 0.93 -4.10 8.87
CA ILE A 49 1.29 -5.51 8.88
C ILE A 49 0.00 -6.32 8.82
N SER A 50 -0.07 -7.27 7.89
CA SER A 50 -1.20 -8.19 7.74
C SER A 50 -0.71 -9.57 7.36
N THR A 51 -1.55 -10.57 7.54
CA THR A 51 -1.24 -11.97 7.23
C THR A 51 -2.30 -12.55 6.30
N ILE A 52 -1.87 -13.33 5.31
CA ILE A 52 -2.74 -14.10 4.41
C ILE A 52 -2.44 -15.58 4.64
N GLY A 53 -3.46 -16.44 4.65
CA GLY A 53 -3.27 -17.89 4.71
C GLY A 53 -2.58 -18.40 3.44
N GLY A 54 -1.43 -19.04 3.59
CA GLY A 54 -0.72 -19.72 2.52
C GLY A 54 -1.37 -21.07 2.21
N VAL A 55 -1.66 -21.32 0.94
CA VAL A 55 -2.26 -22.57 0.47
C VAL A 55 -1.19 -23.38 -0.27
N PRO A 56 -1.03 -24.68 0.02
CA PRO A 56 -0.11 -25.53 -0.72
C PRO A 56 -0.39 -25.48 -2.22
N MET A 57 0.67 -25.53 -3.02
CA MET A 57 0.63 -25.52 -4.48
C MET A 57 -0.02 -24.27 -5.09
N GLN A 58 -0.14 -23.19 -4.31
CA GLN A 58 -0.66 -21.91 -4.76
C GLN A 58 0.40 -20.81 -4.66
N GLY A 59 0.90 -20.33 -5.80
CA GLY A 59 1.86 -19.23 -5.84
C GLY A 59 1.21 -17.83 -5.82
N ARG A 60 -0.06 -17.70 -6.22
CA ARG A 60 -0.70 -16.39 -6.43
C ARG A 60 -1.68 -16.01 -5.33
N TYR A 61 -1.60 -14.77 -4.90
CA TYR A 61 -2.38 -14.22 -3.80
C TYR A 61 -2.92 -12.84 -4.14
N THR A 62 -4.08 -12.51 -3.58
CA THR A 62 -4.71 -11.20 -3.73
C THR A 62 -4.51 -10.38 -2.46
N ALA A 63 -3.89 -9.22 -2.60
CA ALA A 63 -3.76 -8.24 -1.54
C ALA A 63 -5.09 -7.48 -1.32
N SER A 64 -5.23 -6.85 -0.14
CA SER A 64 -6.39 -6.02 0.18
C SER A 64 -6.59 -4.87 -0.81
N ASP A 65 -7.85 -4.47 -1.01
CA ASP A 65 -8.22 -3.34 -1.87
C ASP A 65 -7.64 -2.01 -1.42
N GLU A 66 -7.28 -1.90 -0.14
CA GLU A 66 -6.66 -0.72 0.43
C GLU A 66 -5.16 -0.63 0.14
N VAL A 67 -4.52 -1.68 -0.37
CA VAL A 67 -3.07 -1.68 -0.58
C VAL A 67 -2.69 -0.77 -1.75
N ILE A 68 -1.82 0.21 -1.50
CA ILE A 68 -1.18 1.04 -2.54
C ILE A 68 0.09 0.34 -3.04
N THR A 69 0.91 -0.20 -2.13
CA THR A 69 2.14 -0.89 -2.48
C THR A 69 2.54 -1.88 -1.39
N ILE A 70 3.13 -3.01 -1.78
CA ILE A 70 3.71 -4.01 -0.90
C ILE A 70 5.20 -3.67 -0.72
N ARG A 71 5.65 -3.52 0.53
CA ARG A 71 7.04 -3.21 0.88
C ARG A 71 7.85 -4.46 1.19
N ARG A 72 7.23 -5.45 1.83
CA ARG A 72 7.87 -6.71 2.19
C ARG A 72 6.86 -7.84 2.19
N VAL A 73 7.31 -9.00 1.77
CA VAL A 73 6.59 -10.27 1.88
C VAL A 73 7.47 -11.23 2.68
N THR A 74 6.83 -11.99 3.55
CA THR A 74 7.46 -13.03 4.37
C THR A 74 6.62 -14.29 4.27
N TRP A 75 7.26 -15.45 4.36
CA TRP A 75 6.61 -16.75 4.48
C TRP A 75 6.90 -17.32 5.86
N GLU A 76 5.87 -17.79 6.54
CA GLU A 76 5.95 -18.52 7.80
C GLU A 76 5.45 -19.95 7.57
N ASN A 77 6.29 -20.94 7.85
CA ASN A 77 5.90 -22.35 7.75
C ASN A 77 5.06 -22.80 8.96
N LEU A 78 4.54 -24.03 8.91
CA LEU A 78 3.77 -24.60 10.04
C LEU A 78 4.58 -24.75 11.34
N ALA A 79 5.92 -24.81 11.24
CA ALA A 79 6.82 -24.86 12.38
C ALA A 79 7.09 -23.48 13.03
N GLY A 80 6.62 -22.39 12.42
CA GLY A 80 6.82 -21.01 12.87
C GLY A 80 8.13 -20.37 12.39
N ASP A 81 8.85 -20.99 11.45
CA ASP A 81 10.03 -20.39 10.84
C ASP A 81 9.61 -19.33 9.82
N ILE A 82 10.09 -18.10 10.03
CA ILE A 82 9.79 -16.96 9.17
C ILE A 82 10.96 -16.68 8.24
N VAL A 83 10.70 -16.69 6.94
CA VAL A 83 11.64 -16.34 5.89
C VAL A 83 11.18 -15.07 5.18
N ALA A 84 12.10 -14.14 4.97
CA ALA A 84 11.85 -12.95 4.17
C ALA A 84 12.03 -13.26 2.69
N LEU A 85 11.02 -12.93 1.89
CA LEU A 85 11.07 -13.14 0.45
C LEU A 85 11.69 -11.90 -0.20
N THR A 86 12.69 -12.11 -1.04
CA THR A 86 13.29 -11.04 -1.85
C THR A 86 12.33 -10.68 -2.98
N ARG A 87 12.31 -9.42 -3.42
CA ARG A 87 11.51 -9.03 -4.58
C ARG A 87 12.28 -9.34 -5.87
N THR A 88 11.61 -10.01 -6.82
CA THR A 88 12.12 -10.33 -8.16
C THR A 88 11.19 -9.78 -9.24
N ASP A 89 11.65 -9.75 -10.47
CA ASP A 89 10.76 -9.69 -11.64
C ASP A 89 10.42 -11.11 -12.15
N GLY A 90 9.41 -11.20 -13.01
CA GLY A 90 8.98 -12.49 -13.58
C GLY A 90 10.00 -13.10 -14.54
N TRP A 91 10.80 -12.28 -15.22
CA TRP A 91 11.81 -12.79 -16.15
C TRP A 91 12.97 -13.45 -15.40
N GLU A 92 13.44 -12.84 -14.31
CA GLU A 92 14.47 -13.37 -13.42
C GLU A 92 13.98 -14.65 -12.75
N ALA A 93 12.71 -14.72 -12.34
CA ALA A 93 12.11 -15.94 -11.82
C ALA A 93 12.12 -17.07 -12.85
N ASP A 94 11.68 -16.80 -14.08
CA ASP A 94 11.67 -17.78 -15.19
C ASP A 94 13.09 -18.24 -15.57
N ALA A 95 14.07 -17.33 -15.54
CA ALA A 95 15.45 -17.63 -15.89
C ALA A 95 16.20 -18.40 -14.78
N ALA A 96 15.94 -18.07 -13.51
CA ALA A 96 16.64 -18.67 -12.37
C ALA A 96 16.05 -20.02 -11.96
N LEU A 97 14.73 -20.20 -12.08
CA LEU A 97 14.01 -21.39 -11.64
C LEU A 97 13.03 -21.89 -12.72
N PRO A 98 13.48 -22.39 -13.88
CA PRO A 98 12.59 -22.69 -15.03
C PRO A 98 11.34 -23.53 -14.72
N ASP A 99 11.44 -24.42 -13.73
CA ASP A 99 10.37 -25.33 -13.31
C ASP A 99 9.53 -24.79 -12.14
N TRP A 100 9.69 -23.52 -11.71
CA TRP A 100 9.02 -22.95 -10.52
C TRP A 100 7.48 -22.97 -10.59
N THR A 101 6.93 -23.10 -11.81
CA THR A 101 5.49 -23.16 -12.05
C THR A 101 4.89 -24.55 -11.78
N THR A 102 5.73 -25.60 -11.73
CA THR A 102 5.32 -26.99 -11.54
C THR A 102 6.02 -27.65 -10.35
N ASP A 103 7.17 -27.12 -9.93
CA ASP A 103 7.91 -27.53 -8.75
C ASP A 103 7.57 -26.63 -7.57
N PHE A 104 6.92 -27.22 -6.56
CA PHE A 104 6.49 -26.53 -5.35
C PHE A 104 7.50 -26.82 -4.24
N ALA A 105 7.93 -25.77 -3.54
CA ALA A 105 8.93 -25.85 -2.48
C ALA A 105 8.81 -24.64 -1.55
N LEU A 106 9.71 -24.52 -0.57
CA LEU A 106 9.79 -23.35 0.28
C LEU A 106 9.91 -22.07 -0.58
N PRO A 107 9.01 -21.07 -0.43
CA PRO A 107 9.08 -19.84 -1.19
C PRO A 107 10.38 -19.07 -0.92
N LEU A 108 10.98 -18.53 -1.98
CA LEU A 108 12.28 -17.84 -1.91
C LEU A 108 12.16 -16.36 -2.25
N THR A 109 11.30 -16.05 -3.21
CA THR A 109 11.16 -14.72 -3.79
C THR A 109 9.69 -14.40 -4.04
N TRP A 110 9.38 -13.14 -4.31
CA TRP A 110 8.04 -12.68 -4.64
C TRP A 110 8.06 -11.60 -5.71
N THR A 111 6.94 -11.44 -6.41
CA THR A 111 6.81 -10.45 -7.48
C THR A 111 5.38 -9.98 -7.65
N ASP A 112 5.23 -8.73 -8.07
CA ASP A 112 3.97 -8.05 -8.38
C ASP A 112 4.01 -7.40 -9.79
N ALA A 113 5.07 -7.65 -10.57
CA ALA A 113 5.40 -6.86 -11.76
C ALA A 113 4.60 -7.23 -13.02
N HIS A 114 4.18 -8.48 -13.16
CA HIS A 114 3.51 -9.02 -14.37
C HIS A 114 2.07 -9.45 -14.13
N HIS A 115 1.49 -9.09 -12.98
CA HIS A 115 0.15 -9.50 -12.58
C HIS A 115 -0.85 -8.34 -12.63
N PRO A 116 -2.17 -8.64 -12.69
CA PRO A 116 -3.20 -7.63 -12.46
C PRO A 116 -2.97 -6.89 -11.14
N THR A 117 -3.43 -5.63 -11.06
CA THR A 117 -3.30 -4.82 -9.84
C THR A 117 -3.83 -5.58 -8.63
N LYS A 118 -3.08 -5.56 -7.52
CA LYS A 118 -3.36 -6.27 -6.23
C LYS A 118 -3.07 -7.77 -6.23
N VAL A 119 -2.65 -8.36 -7.34
CA VAL A 119 -2.17 -9.73 -7.36
C VAL A 119 -0.66 -9.74 -7.24
N PHE A 120 -0.16 -10.56 -6.31
CA PHE A 120 1.26 -10.84 -6.20
C PHE A 120 1.47 -12.35 -6.19
N GLU A 121 2.68 -12.76 -6.51
CA GLU A 121 3.07 -14.16 -6.63
C GLU A 121 4.32 -14.41 -5.80
N ILE A 122 4.31 -15.52 -5.07
CA ILE A 122 5.48 -16.07 -4.37
C ILE A 122 6.03 -17.23 -5.20
N ILE A 123 7.36 -17.32 -5.25
CA ILE A 123 8.07 -18.20 -6.17
C ILE A 123 9.21 -18.91 -5.40
N PRO A 124 9.32 -20.24 -5.50
CA PRO A 124 8.29 -21.17 -6.01
C PRO A 124 7.02 -21.12 -5.15
N GLY A 125 5.93 -21.69 -5.64
CA GLY A 125 4.73 -21.88 -4.82
C GLY A 125 5.02 -22.83 -3.65
N PRO A 126 4.40 -22.62 -2.47
CA PRO A 126 4.69 -23.39 -1.27
C PRO A 126 4.24 -24.84 -1.43
N ASP A 127 5.02 -25.78 -0.91
CA ASP A 127 4.69 -27.21 -0.85
C ASP A 127 3.82 -27.58 0.36
N ASP A 128 3.80 -26.76 1.39
CA ASP A 128 3.04 -26.95 2.63
C ASP A 128 2.17 -25.73 2.98
N VAL A 129 1.28 -25.90 3.96
CA VAL A 129 0.46 -24.83 4.53
C VAL A 129 1.34 -23.86 5.34
N GLY A 130 0.99 -22.58 5.30
CA GLY A 130 1.74 -21.55 6.02
C GLY A 130 0.99 -20.22 6.10
N GLN A 131 1.72 -19.17 6.46
CA GLN A 131 1.21 -17.80 6.46
C GLN A 131 2.12 -16.88 5.66
N ILE A 132 1.50 -15.94 4.95
CA ILE A 132 2.19 -14.89 4.22
C ILE A 132 2.06 -13.60 5.02
N GLY A 133 3.16 -13.15 5.61
CA GLY A 133 3.21 -11.84 6.25
C GLY A 133 3.47 -10.76 5.21
N LEU A 134 2.58 -9.76 5.16
CA LEU A 134 2.67 -8.61 4.29
C LEU A 134 2.93 -7.35 5.10
N MET A 135 3.90 -6.56 4.64
CA MET A 135 4.10 -5.19 5.06
C MET A 135 3.69 -4.28 3.91
N THR A 136 2.60 -3.55 4.08
CA THR A 136 1.98 -2.75 3.02
C THR A 136 1.86 -1.28 3.40
N VAL A 137 1.86 -0.42 2.38
CA VAL A 137 1.34 0.94 2.53
C VAL A 137 -0.11 0.89 2.07
N ASN A 138 -1.02 1.21 2.97
CA ASN A 138 -2.45 1.24 2.68
C ASN A 138 -2.90 2.65 2.31
N ARG A 139 -4.07 2.72 1.68
CA ARG A 139 -4.74 3.96 1.35
C ARG A 139 -5.13 4.68 2.65
N PRO A 140 -4.80 5.97 2.78
CA PRO A 140 -5.20 6.71 3.95
C PRO A 140 -6.69 7.02 3.93
N THR A 141 -7.24 7.38 5.09
CA THR A 141 -8.61 7.87 5.22
C THR A 141 -8.90 8.97 4.21
N THR A 142 -10.03 8.85 3.50
CA THR A 142 -10.43 9.81 2.48
C THR A 142 -10.92 11.09 3.13
N LEU A 143 -10.36 12.22 2.73
CA LEU A 143 -10.75 13.54 3.21
C LEU A 143 -12.14 13.88 2.67
N ALA A 144 -13.07 14.20 3.57
CA ALA A 144 -14.47 14.51 3.24
C ALA A 144 -14.77 16.03 3.26
N GLY A 145 -13.76 16.88 3.49
CA GLY A 145 -13.93 18.33 3.59
C GLY A 145 -14.57 18.79 4.91
N THR A 146 -14.76 17.89 5.88
CA THR A 146 -15.43 18.16 7.17
C THR A 146 -14.47 18.30 8.36
N GLY A 147 -13.18 18.54 8.10
CA GLY A 147 -12.15 18.63 9.16
C GLY A 147 -11.59 17.26 9.58
N THR A 148 -11.26 16.41 8.62
CA THR A 148 -10.62 15.11 8.88
C THR A 148 -9.13 15.30 9.19
N LEU A 149 -8.63 14.68 10.26
CA LEU A 149 -7.19 14.63 10.56
C LEU A 149 -6.45 13.85 9.45
N LEU A 150 -5.30 14.37 9.04
CA LEU A 150 -4.40 13.66 8.13
C LEU A 150 -3.74 12.52 8.88
N GLU A 151 -3.72 11.33 8.28
CA GLU A 151 -3.02 10.15 8.84
C GLU A 151 -1.49 10.21 8.67
N VAL A 152 -0.94 11.42 8.59
CA VAL A 152 0.50 11.63 8.58
C VAL A 152 0.96 11.75 10.03
N PRO A 153 1.88 10.89 10.49
CA PRO A 153 2.41 10.99 11.85
C PRO A 153 3.00 12.38 12.09
N GLU A 154 2.70 12.96 13.25
CA GLU A 154 3.34 14.21 13.67
C GLU A 154 4.83 13.95 13.94
N GLU A 155 5.69 14.77 13.34
CA GLU A 155 7.15 14.65 13.47
C GLU A 155 7.66 14.84 14.92
N PHE A 156 6.82 15.38 15.80
CA PHE A 156 7.11 15.61 17.23
C PHE A 156 6.34 14.69 18.18
N ALA A 157 5.45 13.84 17.69
CA ALA A 157 4.77 12.88 18.54
C ALA A 157 5.72 11.71 18.82
N SER A 158 6.04 11.48 20.09
CA SER A 158 6.79 10.29 20.50
C SER A 158 5.98 9.04 20.15
N TYR A 159 6.52 8.18 19.29
CA TYR A 159 5.96 6.85 19.07
C TYR A 159 6.01 6.07 20.39
N VAL A 160 4.84 5.76 20.97
CA VAL A 160 4.68 4.83 22.09
C VAL A 160 4.35 3.46 21.54
#